data_AF-A0A350HE96-F1
#
_entry.id   AF-A0A350HE96-F1
#
_cell.length_a   1.000
_cell.length_b   1.000
_cell.length_c   1.000
_cell.angle_alpha   90.00
_cell.angle_beta   90.00
_cell.angle_gamma   90.00
#
_symmetry.space_group_name_H-M   'P 1'
#
loop_
_entity.id
_entity.type
_entity.pdbx_description
1 polymer ?
#
loop_
_entity_poly.entity_id
_entity_poly.type
_entity_poly.pdbx_seq_one_letter_code
_entity_poly.pdbx_strand_id
1 'polypeptide(L)'
;MRQCATLTLLAHMGAYVPAKSMSLGVIDQIFCRVGSGDDLSGGRSTFMVEMSETAYILHNATENSLVLMDEVGRGTSTYDGMALAWAIVDYLVQNNRSMVLFATHYHELTALQACHNVVTNMHLAVKEVKGQLIFLYQVIPGATHKSYGLQVARLAGMPAECINRARHKLKHMAQKSPMDMQEGLFDQLQASPDVEEVEEENANQYLIDSIKEIDLDNITARDALSKLYELVDLVAHAVD
;
A
#
# COMPACT_ATOMS: atom_id res chain seq x y z
N MET A 1 -16.61 -8.43 4.24
CA MET A 1 -16.77 -7.21 5.04
C MET A 1 -18.22 -6.99 5.50
N ARG A 2 -19.15 -6.52 4.65
CA ARG A 2 -20.56 -6.25 5.06
C ARG A 2 -21.26 -7.43 5.76
N GLN A 3 -20.98 -8.66 5.33
CA GLN A 3 -21.46 -9.87 6.01
C GLN A 3 -21.03 -9.91 7.48
N CYS A 4 -19.76 -9.63 7.80
CA CYS A 4 -19.25 -9.64 9.18
C CYS A 4 -19.99 -8.62 10.06
N ALA A 5 -20.16 -7.39 9.59
CA ALA A 5 -20.94 -6.37 10.30
C ALA A 5 -22.39 -6.80 10.57
N THR A 6 -23.04 -7.41 9.56
CA THR A 6 -24.42 -7.90 9.68
C THR A 6 -24.53 -9.04 10.69
N LEU A 7 -23.59 -9.99 10.67
CA LEU A 7 -23.54 -11.09 11.63
C LEU A 7 -23.35 -10.57 13.06
N THR A 8 -22.44 -9.60 13.25
CA THR A 8 -22.20 -8.95 14.55
C THR A 8 -23.48 -8.29 15.07
N LEU A 9 -24.17 -7.51 14.22
CA LEU A 9 -25.42 -6.85 14.61
C LEU A 9 -26.50 -7.86 15.01
N LEU A 10 -26.71 -8.91 14.21
CA LEU A 10 -27.69 -9.96 14.53
C LEU A 10 -27.39 -10.66 15.86
N ALA A 11 -26.12 -10.96 16.13
CA ALA A 11 -25.71 -11.56 17.39
C ALA A 11 -26.03 -10.64 18.59
N HIS A 12 -25.73 -9.34 18.49
CA HIS A 12 -26.04 -8.36 19.54
C HIS A 12 -27.55 -8.12 19.74
N MET A 13 -28.36 -8.35 18.70
CA MET A 13 -29.83 -8.34 18.81
C MET A 13 -30.41 -9.61 19.47
N GLY A 14 -29.58 -10.62 19.77
CA GLY A 14 -30.03 -11.91 20.28
C GLY A 14 -30.68 -12.82 19.21
N ALA A 15 -30.48 -12.51 17.92
CA ALA A 15 -31.00 -13.31 16.81
C ALA A 15 -30.05 -14.46 16.47
N TYR A 16 -30.59 -15.50 15.82
CA TYR A 16 -29.76 -16.52 15.17
C TYR A 16 -28.95 -15.88 14.03
N VAL A 17 -27.70 -16.30 13.89
CA VAL A 17 -26.79 -15.82 12.86
C VAL A 17 -26.70 -16.83 11.71
N PRO A 18 -26.67 -16.40 10.43
CA PRO A 18 -26.52 -17.29 9.29
C PRO A 18 -25.06 -17.78 9.13
N ALA A 19 -24.61 -18.60 10.07
CA ALA A 19 -23.30 -19.25 10.08
C ALA A 19 -23.42 -20.66 10.68
N LYS A 20 -22.48 -21.56 10.35
CA LYS A 20 -22.42 -22.89 10.99
C LYS A 20 -22.16 -22.78 12.50
N SER A 21 -21.34 -21.82 12.89
CA SER A 21 -21.01 -21.46 14.27
C SER A 21 -20.46 -20.04 14.29
N MET A 22 -20.64 -19.32 15.40
CA MET A 22 -20.07 -17.98 15.60
C MET A 22 -19.67 -17.82 17.07
N SER A 23 -18.46 -17.30 17.29
CA SER A 23 -18.00 -16.82 18.59
C SER A 23 -17.66 -15.35 18.42
N LEU A 24 -18.21 -14.50 19.28
CA LEU A 24 -18.11 -13.05 19.16
C LEU A 24 -17.79 -12.48 20.55
N GLY A 25 -16.74 -11.65 20.63
CA GLY A 25 -16.47 -10.84 21.81
C GLY A 25 -17.47 -9.69 21.94
N VAL A 26 -17.41 -8.93 23.02
CA VAL A 26 -18.28 -7.75 23.15
C VAL A 26 -17.80 -6.68 22.16
N ILE A 27 -18.65 -6.31 21.21
CA ILE A 27 -18.41 -5.16 20.32
C ILE A 27 -19.23 -3.98 20.81
N ASP A 28 -18.58 -2.83 21.01
CA ASP A 28 -19.25 -1.61 21.47
C ASP A 28 -19.89 -0.82 20.32
N GLN A 29 -19.19 -0.71 19.19
CA GLN A 29 -19.59 0.06 18.02
C GLN A 29 -19.14 -0.61 16.72
N ILE A 30 -19.93 -0.44 15.67
CA ILE A 30 -19.58 -0.87 14.30
C ILE A 30 -19.37 0.38 13.44
N PHE A 31 -18.14 0.58 12.98
CA PHE A 31 -17.77 1.67 12.08
C PHE A 31 -17.63 1.16 10.66
N CYS A 32 -18.26 1.83 9.71
CA CYS A 32 -18.20 1.45 8.30
C CYS A 32 -17.79 2.66 7.46
N ARG A 33 -16.60 2.61 6.88
CA ARG A 33 -16.26 3.39 5.68
C ARG A 33 -16.36 2.44 4.49
N VAL A 34 -17.57 2.32 3.95
CA VAL A 34 -17.86 1.47 2.79
C VAL A 34 -18.43 2.38 1.73
N GLY A 35 -17.72 2.54 0.61
CA GLY A 35 -18.08 3.51 -0.44
C GLY A 35 -19.58 3.48 -0.77
N SER A 36 -20.30 4.53 -0.38
CA SER A 36 -21.63 4.86 -0.85
C SER A 36 -21.49 5.74 -2.09
N GLY A 37 -22.34 5.52 -3.10
CA GLY A 37 -22.25 6.20 -4.39
C GLY A 37 -22.10 7.72 -4.28
N ASP A 38 -21.34 8.30 -5.21
CA ASP A 38 -20.97 9.70 -5.25
C ASP A 38 -22.14 10.63 -4.93
N ASP A 39 -22.02 11.44 -3.88
CA ASP A 39 -22.90 12.58 -3.66
C ASP A 39 -22.39 13.76 -4.52
N LEU A 40 -22.61 13.66 -5.83
CA LEU A 40 -22.33 14.75 -6.79
C LEU A 40 -23.11 16.04 -6.46
N SER A 41 -24.15 15.95 -5.63
CA SER A 41 -25.07 17.05 -5.28
C SER A 41 -24.60 17.94 -4.13
N GLY A 42 -23.67 17.47 -3.28
CA GLY A 42 -23.33 18.13 -2.01
C GLY A 42 -22.28 19.26 -2.08
N GLY A 43 -21.65 19.50 -3.22
CA GLY A 43 -20.63 20.55 -3.39
C GLY A 43 -19.33 20.34 -2.58
N ARG A 44 -19.14 19.17 -1.97
CA ARG A 44 -17.92 18.77 -1.26
C ARG A 44 -17.18 17.73 -2.10
N SER A 45 -15.84 17.79 -2.10
CA SER A 45 -15.02 16.76 -2.74
C SER A 45 -15.33 15.39 -2.12
N THR A 46 -15.53 14.37 -2.95
CA THR A 46 -15.76 12.99 -2.51
C THR A 46 -14.61 12.50 -1.60
N PHE A 47 -13.39 12.94 -1.89
CA PHE A 47 -12.22 12.67 -1.06
C PHE A 47 -12.28 13.36 0.30
N MET A 48 -12.79 14.59 0.39
CA MET A 48 -12.94 15.28 1.68
C MET A 48 -13.97 14.58 2.57
N VAL A 49 -15.09 14.10 1.99
CA VAL A 49 -16.09 13.32 2.73
C VAL A 49 -15.45 12.03 3.24
N GLU A 50 -14.74 11.31 2.38
CA GLU A 50 -14.00 10.10 2.73
C GLU A 50 -13.00 10.32 3.88
N MET A 51 -12.22 11.40 3.84
CA MET A 51 -11.27 11.73 4.90
C MET A 51 -11.95 12.14 6.20
N SER A 52 -13.08 12.86 6.12
CA SER A 52 -13.84 13.23 7.32
C SER A 52 -14.50 12.03 8.01
N GLU A 53 -15.02 11.07 7.23
CA GLU A 53 -15.55 9.81 7.75
C GLU A 53 -14.42 8.96 8.36
N THR A 54 -13.27 8.89 7.69
CA THR A 54 -12.09 8.18 8.22
C THR A 54 -11.63 8.81 9.53
N ALA A 55 -11.50 10.13 9.60
CA ALA A 55 -11.13 10.85 10.82
C ALA A 55 -12.14 10.59 11.95
N TYR A 56 -13.44 10.57 11.64
CA TYR A 56 -14.47 10.23 12.62
C TYR A 56 -14.27 8.82 13.19
N ILE A 57 -13.98 7.84 12.34
CA ILE A 57 -13.69 6.47 12.80
C ILE A 57 -12.46 6.45 13.69
N LEU A 58 -11.35 7.07 13.28
CA LEU A 58 -10.09 7.06 14.04
C LEU A 58 -10.22 7.73 15.41
N HIS A 59 -11.05 8.78 15.52
CA HIS A 59 -11.26 9.48 16.79
C HIS A 59 -12.20 8.76 17.76
N ASN A 60 -13.13 7.94 17.27
CA ASN A 60 -14.21 7.40 18.09
C ASN A 60 -14.16 5.87 18.27
N ALA A 61 -13.48 5.13 17.39
CA ALA A 61 -13.31 3.70 17.56
C ALA A 61 -12.51 3.39 18.82
N THR A 62 -12.89 2.33 19.51
CA THR A 62 -12.17 1.81 20.68
C THR A 62 -11.56 0.45 20.35
N GLU A 63 -10.75 -0.10 21.25
CA GLU A 63 -10.21 -1.47 21.12
C GLU A 63 -11.31 -2.55 20.99
N ASN A 64 -12.53 -2.26 21.42
CA ASN A 64 -13.68 -3.18 21.33
C ASN A 64 -14.56 -2.91 20.10
N SER A 65 -14.18 -1.97 19.23
CA SER A 65 -14.97 -1.65 18.04
C SER A 65 -14.69 -2.60 16.89
N LEU A 66 -15.68 -2.77 16.01
CA LEU A 66 -15.52 -3.40 14.70
C LEU A 66 -15.45 -2.33 13.62
N VAL A 67 -14.32 -2.22 12.95
CA VAL A 67 -14.08 -1.23 11.90
C VAL A 67 -14.00 -1.91 10.53
N LEU A 68 -14.76 -1.39 9.56
CA LEU A 68 -14.72 -1.83 8.17
C LEU A 68 -14.30 -0.66 7.30
N MET A 69 -13.17 -0.79 6.59
CA MET A 69 -12.66 0.22 5.67
C MET A 69 -12.54 -0.37 4.27
N ASP A 70 -13.22 0.25 3.31
CA ASP A 70 -13.29 -0.18 1.92
C ASP A 70 -12.62 0.85 1.03
N GLU A 71 -11.40 0.53 0.60
CA GLU A 71 -10.67 1.19 -0.46
C GLU A 71 -10.45 2.69 -0.23
N VAL A 72 -10.01 3.01 0.99
CA VAL A 72 -9.62 4.35 1.43
C VAL A 72 -8.36 4.82 0.69
N GLY A 73 -8.33 6.08 0.29
CA GLY A 73 -7.24 6.74 -0.43
C GLY A 73 -7.46 6.90 -1.94
N ARG A 74 -8.54 6.37 -2.52
CA ARG A 74 -8.71 6.35 -3.99
C ARG A 74 -9.12 7.68 -4.63
N GLY A 75 -9.64 8.62 -3.85
CA GLY A 75 -10.08 9.93 -4.35
C GLY A 75 -8.96 10.94 -4.60
N THR A 76 -7.69 10.56 -4.46
CA THR A 76 -6.51 11.43 -4.59
C THR A 76 -5.41 10.79 -5.46
N SER A 77 -4.21 11.40 -5.50
CA SER A 77 -3.05 10.84 -6.18
C SER A 77 -2.72 9.44 -5.63
N THR A 78 -2.21 8.54 -6.48
CA THR A 78 -1.96 7.15 -6.07
C THR A 78 -1.01 7.08 -4.89
N TYR A 79 0.03 7.92 -4.86
CA TYR A 79 1.03 7.94 -3.80
C TYR A 79 0.48 8.53 -2.50
N ASP A 80 -0.24 9.66 -2.57
CA ASP A 80 -0.85 10.25 -1.36
C ASP A 80 -1.90 9.32 -0.77
N GLY A 81 -2.71 8.69 -1.62
CA GLY A 81 -3.73 7.73 -1.21
C GLY A 81 -3.15 6.49 -0.54
N MET A 82 -2.07 5.95 -1.09
CA MET A 82 -1.33 4.83 -0.51
C MET A 82 -0.68 5.20 0.83
N ALA A 83 0.01 6.34 0.90
CA ALA A 83 0.66 6.81 2.12
C ALA A 83 -0.35 7.06 3.25
N LEU A 84 -1.48 7.69 2.93
CA LEU A 84 -2.58 7.87 3.89
C LEU A 84 -3.15 6.52 4.33
N ALA A 85 -3.47 5.63 3.39
CA ALA A 85 -4.01 4.31 3.72
C ALA A 85 -3.06 3.51 4.63
N TRP A 86 -1.75 3.58 4.37
CA TRP A 86 -0.73 2.98 5.22
C TRP A 86 -0.77 3.56 6.64
N ALA A 87 -0.67 4.89 6.77
CA ALA A 87 -0.68 5.57 8.07
C ALA A 87 -1.98 5.31 8.85
N ILE A 88 -3.11 5.20 8.17
CA ILE A 88 -4.41 4.87 8.78
C ILE A 88 -4.38 3.46 9.37
N VAL A 89 -3.91 2.46 8.62
CA VAL A 89 -3.82 1.09 9.11
C VAL A 89 -2.81 0.99 10.25
N ASP A 90 -1.66 1.63 10.12
CA ASP A 90 -0.63 1.68 11.17
C ASP A 90 -1.19 2.28 12.48
N TYR A 91 -1.87 3.42 12.40
CA TYR A 91 -2.53 4.03 13.57
C TYR A 91 -3.60 3.11 14.18
N LEU A 92 -4.41 2.45 13.33
CA LEU A 92 -5.43 1.51 13.81
C LEU A 92 -4.80 0.33 14.55
N VAL A 93 -3.63 -0.14 14.11
CA VAL A 93 -2.90 -1.24 14.74
C VAL A 93 -2.22 -0.81 16.03
N GLN A 94 -1.50 0.31 16.04
CA GLN A 94 -0.67 0.71 17.17
C GLN A 94 -1.47 1.38 18.29
N ASN A 95 -2.33 2.33 17.92
CA ASN A 95 -3.02 3.23 18.85
C ASN A 95 -4.45 2.76 19.17
N ASN A 96 -5.22 2.40 18.16
CA ASN A 96 -6.65 2.12 18.32
C ASN A 96 -6.95 0.69 18.78
N ARG A 97 -6.31 -0.30 18.14
CA ARG A 97 -6.39 -1.74 18.42
C ARG A 97 -7.77 -2.38 18.25
N SER A 98 -8.67 -1.73 17.51
CA SER A 98 -9.97 -2.31 17.13
C SER A 98 -9.83 -3.54 16.24
N MET A 99 -10.92 -4.30 16.11
CA MET A 99 -11.03 -5.36 15.10
C MET A 99 -11.30 -4.72 13.73
N VAL A 100 -10.31 -4.72 12.85
CA VAL A 100 -10.38 -4.06 11.54
C VAL A 100 -10.48 -5.06 10.39
N LEU A 101 -11.39 -4.79 9.45
CA LEU A 101 -11.40 -5.37 8.11
C LEU A 101 -11.09 -4.27 7.09
N PHE A 102 -9.93 -4.34 6.45
CA PHE A 102 -9.47 -3.35 5.47
C PHE A 102 -9.40 -3.99 4.07
N ALA A 103 -10.23 -3.53 3.14
CA ALA A 103 -10.13 -3.91 1.73
C ALA A 103 -9.43 -2.82 0.94
N THR A 104 -8.50 -3.21 0.07
CA THR A 104 -7.69 -2.25 -0.69
C THR A 104 -7.25 -2.81 -2.03
N HIS A 105 -6.95 -1.90 -2.95
CA HIS A 105 -6.26 -2.16 -4.22
C HIS A 105 -4.76 -1.89 -4.15
N TYR A 106 -4.27 -1.23 -3.10
CA TYR A 106 -2.84 -0.99 -2.89
C TYR A 106 -2.18 -2.30 -2.46
N HIS A 107 -1.37 -2.88 -3.35
CA HIS A 107 -0.69 -4.14 -3.07
C HIS A 107 0.45 -3.93 -2.06
N GLU A 108 1.02 -2.75 -2.06
CA GLU A 108 2.10 -2.29 -1.21
C GLU A 108 1.72 -2.41 0.28
N LEU A 109 0.45 -2.14 0.63
CA LEU A 109 -0.08 -2.30 2.00
C LEU A 109 0.03 -3.74 2.54
N THR A 110 0.24 -4.74 1.69
CA THR A 110 0.45 -6.12 2.16
C THR A 110 1.75 -6.28 2.95
N ALA A 111 2.71 -5.37 2.78
CA ALA A 111 3.95 -5.34 3.56
C ALA A 111 3.71 -5.02 5.05
N LEU A 112 2.57 -4.42 5.44
CA LEU A 112 2.22 -4.15 6.84
C LEU A 112 2.17 -5.41 7.72
N GLN A 113 1.93 -6.59 7.14
CA GLN A 113 2.00 -7.85 7.87
C GLN A 113 3.41 -8.16 8.38
N ALA A 114 4.46 -7.70 7.70
CA ALA A 114 5.84 -7.85 8.17
C ALA A 114 6.16 -6.87 9.31
N CYS A 115 5.55 -5.69 9.30
CA CYS A 115 5.72 -4.66 10.33
C CYS A 115 4.93 -4.96 11.61
N HIS A 116 3.78 -5.64 11.50
CA HIS A 116 2.88 -5.90 12.63
C HIS A 116 2.40 -7.35 12.67
N ASN A 117 2.75 -8.06 13.75
CA ASN A 117 2.35 -9.45 13.97
C ASN A 117 0.83 -9.69 14.05
N VAL A 118 0.04 -8.63 14.32
CA VAL A 118 -1.42 -8.70 14.42
C VAL A 118 -2.13 -8.51 13.08
N VAL A 119 -1.41 -8.07 12.05
CA VAL A 119 -1.95 -7.88 10.70
C VAL A 119 -1.88 -9.20 9.94
N THR A 120 -2.96 -9.56 9.26
CA THR A 120 -3.01 -10.77 8.43
C THR A 120 -3.57 -10.44 7.05
N ASN A 121 -2.79 -10.75 6.01
CA ASN A 121 -3.23 -10.62 4.63
C ASN A 121 -4.19 -11.74 4.25
N MET A 122 -5.28 -11.36 3.58
CA MET A 122 -6.28 -12.25 3.02
C MET A 122 -6.67 -11.74 1.63
N HIS A 123 -7.01 -12.63 0.71
CA HIS A 123 -7.51 -12.25 -0.61
C HIS A 123 -8.64 -13.14 -1.09
N LEU A 124 -9.39 -12.68 -2.09
CA LEU A 124 -10.42 -13.48 -2.75
C LEU A 124 -9.79 -14.38 -3.81
N ALA A 125 -10.09 -15.67 -3.74
CA ALA A 125 -9.59 -16.68 -4.65
C ALA A 125 -10.21 -16.50 -6.05
N VAL A 126 -9.33 -16.58 -7.05
CA VAL A 126 -9.65 -16.43 -8.46
C VAL A 126 -9.06 -17.60 -9.23
N LYS A 127 -9.82 -18.16 -10.17
CA LYS A 127 -9.38 -19.24 -11.05
C LYS A 127 -9.41 -18.79 -12.50
N GLU A 128 -8.33 -19.02 -13.24
CA GLU A 128 -8.29 -18.81 -14.68
C GLU A 128 -8.56 -20.12 -15.41
N VAL A 129 -9.55 -20.15 -16.30
CA VAL A 129 -9.91 -21.32 -17.10
C VAL A 129 -10.10 -20.87 -18.54
N LYS A 130 -9.28 -21.39 -19.46
CA LYS A 130 -9.35 -21.07 -20.91
C LYS A 130 -9.32 -19.56 -21.19
N GLY A 131 -8.54 -18.80 -20.42
CA GLY A 131 -8.42 -17.34 -20.56
C GLY A 131 -9.62 -16.54 -20.02
N GLN A 132 -10.57 -17.20 -19.36
CA GLN A 132 -11.66 -16.58 -18.60
C GLN A 132 -11.35 -16.62 -17.11
N LEU A 133 -11.72 -15.55 -16.42
CA LEU A 133 -11.48 -15.37 -15.01
C LEU A 133 -12.76 -15.70 -14.23
N ILE A 134 -12.66 -16.64 -13.28
CA ILE A 134 -13.76 -17.14 -12.48
C ILE A 134 -13.51 -16.73 -11.03
N PHE A 135 -14.44 -15.95 -10.46
CA PHE A 135 -14.41 -15.57 -9.05
C PHE A 135 -14.96 -16.72 -8.21
N LEU A 136 -14.16 -17.25 -7.28
CA LEU A 136 -14.58 -18.38 -6.44
C LEU A 136 -15.35 -17.94 -5.18
N TYR A 137 -15.40 -16.63 -4.91
CA TYR A 137 -16.00 -16.05 -3.70
C TYR A 137 -15.48 -16.65 -2.39
N GLN A 138 -14.27 -17.20 -2.42
CA GLN A 138 -13.62 -17.80 -1.27
C GLN A 138 -12.51 -16.88 -0.78
N VAL A 139 -12.53 -16.51 0.50
CA VAL A 139 -11.43 -15.77 1.13
C VAL A 139 -10.35 -16.77 1.55
N ILE A 140 -9.10 -16.50 1.17
CA ILE A 140 -7.94 -17.35 1.46
C ILE A 140 -6.79 -16.52 2.03
N PRO A 141 -5.93 -17.11 2.88
CA PRO A 141 -4.79 -16.40 3.47
C PRO A 141 -3.72 -16.03 2.46
N GLY A 142 -2.97 -14.98 2.79
CA GLY A 142 -1.87 -14.44 2.00
C GLY A 142 -2.29 -13.28 1.10
N ALA A 143 -1.27 -12.59 0.56
CA ALA A 143 -1.43 -11.55 -0.44
C ALA A 143 -1.60 -12.15 -1.86
N THR A 144 -2.25 -11.43 -2.77
CA THR A 144 -2.28 -11.78 -4.19
C THR A 144 -1.15 -11.10 -4.94
N HIS A 145 -0.32 -11.85 -5.67
CA HIS A 145 0.76 -11.27 -6.50
C HIS A 145 0.30 -10.81 -7.89
N LYS A 146 -1.00 -10.95 -8.20
CA LYS A 146 -1.52 -10.68 -9.55
C LYS A 146 -2.62 -9.63 -9.49
N SER A 147 -2.45 -8.58 -10.30
CA SER A 147 -3.54 -7.68 -10.68
C SER A 147 -4.29 -8.26 -11.88
N TYR A 148 -5.62 -8.29 -11.78
CA TYR A 148 -6.50 -8.85 -12.80
C TYR A 148 -7.25 -7.78 -13.61
N GLY A 149 -6.84 -6.51 -13.51
CA GLY A 149 -7.58 -5.38 -14.10
C GLY A 149 -7.86 -5.54 -15.60
N LEU A 150 -6.87 -5.96 -16.39
CA LEU A 150 -7.07 -6.19 -17.84
C LEU A 150 -7.99 -7.37 -18.14
N GLN A 151 -7.96 -8.41 -17.31
CA GLN A 151 -8.79 -9.61 -17.44
C GLN A 151 -10.24 -9.28 -17.08
N VAL A 152 -10.47 -8.47 -16.04
CA VAL A 152 -11.79 -7.95 -15.69
C VAL A 152 -12.34 -7.05 -16.80
N ALA A 153 -11.52 -6.17 -17.37
CA ALA A 153 -11.91 -5.36 -18.53
C ALA A 153 -12.32 -6.21 -19.75
N ARG A 154 -11.62 -7.33 -19.99
CA ARG A 154 -12.00 -8.31 -21.03
C ARG A 154 -13.34 -8.96 -20.73
N LEU A 155 -13.58 -9.38 -19.49
CA LEU A 155 -14.86 -9.96 -19.08
C LEU A 155 -16.01 -8.96 -19.21
N ALA A 156 -15.76 -7.67 -18.96
CA ALA A 156 -16.73 -6.58 -19.16
C ALA A 156 -17.03 -6.28 -20.64
N GLY A 157 -16.37 -6.97 -21.59
CA GLY A 157 -16.60 -6.81 -23.01
C GLY A 157 -15.85 -5.64 -23.65
N MET A 158 -14.80 -5.12 -23.02
CA MET A 158 -13.99 -4.06 -23.66
C MET A 158 -13.38 -4.55 -24.99
N PRO A 159 -13.30 -3.68 -26.02
CA PRO A 159 -12.69 -4.03 -27.29
C PRO A 159 -11.27 -4.57 -27.14
N ALA A 160 -10.95 -5.64 -27.89
CA ALA A 160 -9.64 -6.31 -27.82
C ALA A 160 -8.48 -5.34 -28.11
N GLU A 161 -8.66 -4.40 -29.04
CA GLU A 161 -7.68 -3.37 -29.36
C GLU A 161 -7.37 -2.46 -28.15
N CYS A 162 -8.39 -2.07 -27.38
CA CYS A 162 -8.22 -1.25 -26.18
C CYS A 162 -7.39 -2.01 -25.13
N ILE A 163 -7.73 -3.28 -24.88
CA ILE A 163 -7.02 -4.15 -23.92
C ILE A 163 -5.57 -4.36 -24.37
N ASN A 164 -5.33 -4.56 -25.67
CA ASN A 164 -3.99 -4.74 -26.21
C ASN A 164 -3.14 -3.47 -26.02
N ARG A 165 -3.71 -2.29 -26.30
CA ARG A 165 -3.04 -1.00 -26.05
C ARG A 165 -2.71 -0.79 -24.57
N ALA A 166 -3.66 -1.09 -23.69
CA ALA A 166 -3.44 -1.01 -22.25
C ALA A 166 -2.31 -1.96 -21.78
N ARG A 167 -2.25 -3.18 -22.32
CA ARG A 167 -1.17 -4.13 -22.06
C ARG A 167 0.20 -3.60 -22.49
N HIS A 168 0.30 -2.96 -23.66
CA HIS A 168 1.53 -2.33 -24.11
C HIS A 168 1.96 -1.18 -23.20
N LYS A 169 1.01 -0.33 -22.78
CA LYS A 169 1.29 0.78 -21.86
C LYS A 169 1.81 0.30 -20.50
N LEU A 170 1.19 -0.74 -19.94
CA LEU A 170 1.64 -1.34 -18.67
C LEU A 170 3.07 -1.89 -18.75
N LYS A 171 3.42 -2.59 -19.84
CA LYS A 171 4.81 -3.06 -20.04
C LYS A 171 5.82 -1.92 -20.06
N HIS A 172 5.48 -0.82 -20.72
CA HIS A 172 6.35 0.34 -20.80
C HIS A 172 6.44 1.12 -19.47
N MET A 173 5.39 1.13 -18.66
CA MET A 173 5.43 1.70 -17.30
C MET A 173 6.32 0.86 -16.38
N ALA A 174 6.17 -0.47 -16.40
CA ALA A 174 7.01 -1.37 -15.60
C ALA A 174 8.51 -1.27 -15.93
N GLN A 175 8.87 -1.02 -17.19
CA GLN A 175 10.27 -0.86 -17.62
C GLN A 175 10.92 0.46 -17.19
N LYS A 176 10.13 1.50 -16.90
CA LYS A 176 10.65 2.81 -16.47
C LYS A 176 10.77 2.96 -14.96
N SER A 177 10.19 2.04 -14.19
CA SER A 177 10.12 2.11 -12.73
C SER A 177 11.04 1.16 -11.92
N PRO A 178 12.18 0.61 -12.39
CA PRO A 178 13.01 -0.22 -11.52
C PRO A 178 13.81 0.51 -10.43
N MET A 179 13.99 1.85 -10.50
CA MET A 179 14.93 2.56 -9.61
C MET A 179 14.32 3.48 -8.52
N ASP A 180 13.00 3.72 -8.52
CA ASP A 180 12.37 4.63 -7.53
C ASP A 180 11.34 3.94 -6.62
N MET A 181 11.10 2.64 -6.79
CA MET A 181 9.90 1.96 -6.26
C MET A 181 10.10 1.14 -4.98
N GLN A 182 11.30 1.05 -4.40
CA GLN A 182 11.53 0.16 -3.25
C GLN A 182 12.23 0.75 -2.02
N GLU A 183 13.01 1.84 -2.11
CA GLU A 183 13.88 2.22 -0.97
C GLU A 183 13.53 3.57 -0.30
N GLY A 184 12.94 4.55 -1.00
CA GLY A 184 12.88 5.92 -0.44
C GLY A 184 11.78 6.23 0.58
N LEU A 185 10.64 5.51 0.57
CA LEU A 185 9.48 5.89 1.41
C LEU A 185 9.31 5.02 2.67
N PHE A 186 9.97 3.86 2.71
CA PHE A 186 9.75 2.86 3.75
C PHE A 186 10.84 2.82 4.84
N ASP A 187 12.05 3.33 4.57
CA ASP A 187 13.07 3.49 5.62
C ASP A 187 12.72 4.62 6.60
N GLN A 188 12.12 5.72 6.12
CA GLN A 188 11.82 6.89 6.97
C GLN A 188 10.69 6.67 7.99
N LEU A 189 9.86 5.62 7.82
CA LEU A 189 8.81 5.29 8.79
C LEU A 189 9.26 4.27 9.86
N GLN A 190 10.50 3.77 9.77
CA GLN A 190 11.11 2.87 10.76
C GLN A 190 11.92 3.58 11.85
N ALA A 191 12.04 4.91 11.81
CA ALA A 191 12.93 5.64 12.72
C ALA A 191 12.40 5.74 14.17
N SER A 192 12.72 4.72 14.98
CA SER A 192 13.10 4.94 16.38
C SER A 192 14.57 5.38 16.40
N PRO A 193 15.02 6.22 17.35
CA PRO A 193 16.34 6.84 17.23
C PRO A 193 17.41 5.87 17.73
N ASP A 194 18.28 5.37 16.84
CA ASP A 194 19.59 4.85 17.24
C ASP A 194 20.63 4.96 16.10
N VAL A 195 21.34 6.09 16.12
CA VAL A 195 22.81 6.32 15.98
C VAL A 195 23.63 5.76 14.78
N GLU A 196 23.16 4.88 13.90
CA GLU A 196 24.05 4.30 12.85
C GLU A 196 24.01 4.96 11.45
N GLU A 197 22.97 5.74 11.09
CA GLU A 197 22.82 6.31 9.73
C GLU A 197 23.72 7.53 9.40
N VAL A 198 24.40 8.11 10.39
CA VAL A 198 25.12 9.39 10.20
C VAL A 198 26.46 9.21 9.46
N GLU A 199 27.04 8.01 9.41
CA GLU A 199 28.34 7.80 8.76
C GLU A 199 28.23 7.54 7.25
N GLU A 200 27.20 6.80 6.79
CA GLU A 200 27.03 6.46 5.37
C GLU A 200 26.56 7.64 4.50
N GLU A 201 25.67 8.51 5.01
CA GLU A 201 25.22 9.70 4.26
C GLU A 201 26.38 10.69 4.03
N ASN A 202 27.29 10.84 5.01
CA ASN A 202 28.43 11.75 4.91
C ASN A 202 29.48 11.26 3.91
N ALA A 203 29.72 9.94 3.85
CA ALA A 203 30.65 9.34 2.89
C ALA A 203 30.15 9.50 1.44
N ASN A 204 28.85 9.27 1.22
CA ASN A 204 28.23 9.42 -0.10
C ASN A 204 28.24 10.90 -0.56
N GLN A 205 27.97 11.83 0.35
CA GLN A 205 27.99 13.26 0.02
C GLN A 205 29.41 13.74 -0.37
N TYR A 206 30.44 13.28 0.33
CA TYR A 206 31.85 13.60 0.01
C TYR A 206 32.28 13.07 -1.36
N LEU A 207 31.84 11.86 -1.72
CA LEU A 207 32.07 11.25 -3.03
C LEU A 207 31.40 12.04 -4.16
N ILE A 208 30.14 12.44 -3.96
CA ILE A 208 29.37 13.23 -4.93
C ILE A 208 30.03 14.59 -5.18
N ASP A 209 30.48 15.26 -4.12
CA ASP A 209 31.11 16.57 -4.25
C ASP A 209 32.50 16.48 -4.90
N SER A 210 33.28 15.43 -4.58
CA SER A 210 34.57 15.15 -5.23
C SER A 210 34.44 14.92 -6.74
N ILE A 211 33.36 14.30 -7.21
CA ILE A 211 33.08 14.10 -8.64
C ILE A 211 32.71 15.43 -9.32
N LYS A 212 31.92 16.29 -8.66
CA LYS A 212 31.49 17.58 -9.21
C LYS A 212 32.64 18.57 -9.39
N GLU A 213 33.69 18.48 -8.58
CA GLU A 213 34.87 19.35 -8.67
C GLU A 213 35.83 18.98 -9.81
N ILE A 214 35.59 17.87 -10.54
CA ILE A 214 36.43 17.49 -11.67
C ILE A 214 36.05 18.29 -12.92
N ASP A 215 36.89 19.26 -13.28
CA ASP A 215 36.83 19.94 -14.56
C ASP A 215 37.36 19.04 -15.69
N LEU A 216 36.44 18.42 -16.42
CA LEU A 216 36.74 17.48 -17.51
C LEU A 216 37.38 18.14 -18.73
N ASP A 217 37.21 19.45 -18.91
CA ASP A 217 37.70 20.16 -20.10
C ASP A 217 39.17 20.58 -19.97
N ASN A 218 39.71 20.64 -18.74
CA ASN A 218 41.08 21.07 -18.45
C ASN A 218 41.98 19.98 -17.83
N ILE A 219 41.51 18.74 -17.73
CA ILE A 219 42.28 17.65 -17.15
C ILE A 219 43.12 16.91 -18.20
N THR A 220 44.37 16.57 -17.87
CA THR A 220 45.18 15.73 -18.75
C THR A 220 44.71 14.27 -18.67
N ALA A 221 44.87 13.51 -19.75
CA ALA A 221 44.45 12.10 -19.79
C ALA A 221 45.09 11.24 -18.68
N ARG A 222 46.31 11.60 -18.24
CA ARG A 222 47.00 10.90 -17.15
C ARG A 222 46.38 11.23 -15.79
N ASP A 223 46.05 12.50 -15.54
CA ASP A 223 45.47 12.93 -14.27
C ASP A 223 44.02 12.45 -14.13
N ALA A 224 43.27 12.38 -15.24
CA ALA A 224 41.94 11.80 -15.27
C ALA A 224 41.95 10.32 -14.88
N LEU A 225 42.94 9.56 -15.38
CA LEU A 225 43.11 8.15 -15.01
C LEU A 225 43.45 8.00 -13.52
N SER A 226 44.35 8.85 -12.99
CA SER A 226 44.71 8.85 -11.56
C SER A 226 43.51 9.15 -10.65
N LYS A 227 42.71 10.17 -10.98
CA LYS A 227 41.49 10.51 -10.22
C LYS A 227 40.46 9.38 -10.23
N LEU A 228 40.35 8.64 -11.34
CA LEU A 228 39.46 7.47 -11.43
C LEU A 228 39.90 6.35 -10.48
N TYR A 229 41.21 6.09 -10.35
CA TYR A 229 41.71 5.14 -9.36
C TYR A 229 41.41 5.59 -7.93
N GLU A 230 41.60 6.88 -7.62
CA GLU A 230 41.28 7.44 -6.29
C GLU A 230 39.79 7.28 -5.94
N LEU A 231 38.89 7.54 -6.89
CA LEU A 231 37.44 7.35 -6.69
C LEU A 231 37.06 5.88 -6.47
N VAL A 232 37.68 4.97 -7.22
CA VAL A 232 37.44 3.52 -7.07
C VAL A 232 37.93 3.03 -5.71
N ASP A 233 39.09 3.50 -5.26
CA ASP A 233 39.61 3.17 -3.93
C ASP A 233 38.71 3.72 -2.82
N LEU A 234 38.22 4.96 -2.95
CA LEU A 234 37.28 5.56 -1.98
C LEU A 234 35.97 4.77 -1.86
N VAL A 235 35.43 4.27 -2.98
CA VAL A 235 34.24 3.41 -2.96
C VAL A 235 34.54 2.05 -2.34
N ALA A 236 35.72 1.48 -2.57
CA ALA A 236 36.11 0.19 -2.00
C ALA A 236 36.26 0.25 -0.47
N HIS A 237 36.70 1.38 0.09
CA HIS A 237 36.86 1.57 1.54
C HIS A 237 35.60 2.06 2.27
N ALA A 238 34.53 2.38 1.54
CA ALA A 238 33.23 2.77 2.11
C ALA A 238 32.26 1.58 2.24
N VAL A 239 32.63 0.39 1.75
CA VAL A 239 31.78 -0.82 1.70
C VAL A 239 32.27 -1.93 2.67
N ASP A 240 33.40 -1.71 3.36
CA ASP A 240 33.94 -2.56 4.44
C ASP A 240 33.71 -1.91 5.82
#